data_AF-A0A838Y4B7-F1
#
_entry.id   AF-A0A838Y4B7-F1
#
_cell.length_a   1.000
_cell.length_b   1.000
_cell.length_c   1.000
_cell.angle_alpha   90.00
_cell.angle_beta   90.00
_cell.angle_gamma   90.00
#
_symmetry.space_group_name_H-M   'P 1'
#
loop_
_entity.id
_entity.type
_entity.pdbx_description
1 polymer ?
#
loop_
_entity_poly.entity_id
_entity_poly.type
_entity_poly.pdbx_seq_one_letter_code
_entity_poly.pdbx_strand_id
1 'polypeptide(L)' 'MTGNGLETPLTRALGCRHPVVQTAMGWVADPKLVAATTNAGGFGFLAAASIPPGGIDAAIAAVKAA' A
#
# COMPACT_ATOMS: atom_id res chain seq x y z
N MET A 1 -9.64 6.85 -17.23
CA MET A 1 -10.13 6.83 -15.83
C MET A 1 -10.99 8.07 -15.66
N THR A 2 -12.31 7.91 -15.65
CA THR A 2 -13.26 9.04 -15.63
C THR A 2 -13.42 9.61 -14.22
N GLY A 3 -12.98 10.86 -14.07
CA GLY A 3 -13.33 11.90 -13.10
C GLY A 3 -13.94 11.54 -11.74
N ASN A 4 -13.15 11.73 -10.68
CA ASN A 4 -13.56 12.29 -9.36
C ASN A 4 -12.41 12.33 -8.30
N GLY A 5 -11.17 12.00 -8.66
CA GLY A 5 -10.01 12.05 -7.74
C GLY A 5 -9.18 13.33 -7.89
N LEU A 6 -8.64 13.84 -6.77
CA LEU A 6 -7.67 14.94 -6.78
C LEU A 6 -6.38 14.51 -7.51
N GLU A 7 -6.09 15.11 -8.66
CA GLU A 7 -4.82 14.92 -9.35
C GLU A 7 -3.73 15.80 -8.72
N THR A 8 -2.71 15.15 -8.16
CA THR A 8 -1.60 15.80 -7.46
C THR A 8 -0.26 15.27 -7.99
N PRO A 9 0.88 15.93 -7.72
CA PRO A 9 2.19 15.34 -7.99
C PRO A 9 2.37 13.97 -7.33
N LEU A 10 1.79 13.75 -6.15
CA LEU A 10 1.85 12.48 -5.43
C LEU A 10 1.15 11.34 -6.18
N THR A 11 -0.10 11.56 -6.60
CA THR A 11 -0.87 10.54 -7.35
C THR A 11 -0.21 10.21 -8.68
N ARG A 12 0.41 11.19 -9.35
CA ARG A 12 1.20 10.98 -10.58
C ARG A 12 2.47 10.17 -10.33
N ALA A 13 3.19 10.45 -9.24
CA ALA A 13 4.43 9.75 -8.92
C ALA A 13 4.20 8.30 -8.47
N LEU A 14 3.13 8.05 -7.72
CA LEU A 14 2.85 6.73 -7.11
C LEU A 14 1.85 5.88 -7.90
N GLY A 15 1.17 6.45 -8.89
CA GLY A 15 0.16 5.73 -9.69
C GLY A 15 -1.12 5.38 -8.93
N CYS A 16 -1.45 6.09 -7.84
CA CYS A 16 -2.65 5.88 -7.05
C CYS A 16 -3.79 6.84 -7.43
N ARG A 17 -5.04 6.49 -7.08
CA ARG A 17 -6.24 7.29 -7.41
C ARG A 17 -6.46 8.44 -6.42
N HIS A 18 -6.05 8.26 -5.18
CA HIS A 18 -6.28 9.21 -4.10
C HIS A 18 -4.93 9.62 -3.49
N PRO A 19 -4.72 10.91 -3.14
CA PRO A 19 -3.51 11.39 -2.49
C PRO A 19 -3.49 11.01 -0.99
N VAL A 20 -3.72 9.73 -0.71
CA VAL A 20 -3.79 9.14 0.64
C VAL A 20 -2.73 8.05 0.71
N VAL A 21 -1.88 8.16 1.73
CA VAL A 21 -0.81 7.19 2.01
C VAL A 21 -1.14 6.51 3.34
N GLN A 22 -1.25 5.19 3.33
CA GLN A 22 -1.28 4.41 4.58
C GLN A 22 0.14 4.35 5.13
N THR A 23 0.31 4.81 6.37
CA THR A 23 1.62 4.91 7.04
C THR A 23 2.15 3.53 7.42
N ALA A 24 3.46 3.28 7.26
CA ALA A 24 4.09 2.06 7.72
C ALA A 24 4.08 2.00 9.26
N MET A 25 3.18 1.18 9.80
CA MET A 25 3.02 0.95 11.23
C MET A 25 3.42 -0.48 11.54
N GLY A 26 4.48 -0.68 12.34
CA GLY A 26 4.89 -2.02 12.77
C GLY A 26 3.72 -2.77 13.41
N TRP A 27 3.60 -4.07 13.10
CA TRP A 27 2.51 -4.95 13.54
C TRP A 27 1.09 -4.65 13.03
N VAL A 28 0.84 -3.47 12.45
CA VAL A 28 -0.49 -3.05 11.96
C VAL A 28 -0.56 -3.11 10.44
N ALA A 29 0.47 -2.61 9.76
CA ALA A 29 0.53 -2.56 8.30
C ALA A 29 0.95 -3.91 7.69
N ASP A 30 0.06 -4.88 7.85
CA ASP A 30 0.17 -6.24 7.30
C ASP A 30 -0.24 -6.30 5.81
N PRO A 31 -0.05 -7.45 5.13
CA PRO A 31 -0.41 -7.57 3.73
C PRO A 31 -1.89 -7.25 3.41
N LYS A 32 -2.81 -7.57 4.33
CA LYS A 32 -4.25 -7.37 4.11
C LYS A 32 -4.61 -5.89 4.13
N LEU A 33 -4.09 -5.13 5.10
CA LEU A 33 -4.32 -3.68 5.19
C LEU A 33 -3.71 -2.94 4.00
N VAL A 34 -2.49 -3.32 3.60
CA VAL A 34 -1.78 -2.73 2.45
C VAL A 34 -2.55 -2.98 1.16
N ALA A 35 -2.98 -4.22 0.92
CA ALA A 35 -3.77 -4.57 -0.26
C ALA A 35 -5.12 -3.86 -0.26
N ALA A 36 -5.85 -3.84 0.86
CA ALA A 36 -7.13 -3.14 0.98
C ALA A 36 -6.99 -1.64 0.68
N THR A 37 -5.95 -0.98 1.19
CA THR A 37 -5.65 0.43 0.90
C THR A 37 -5.40 0.66 -0.58
N THR A 38 -4.57 -0.20 -1.18
CA THR A 38 -4.19 -0.10 -2.60
C THR A 38 -5.40 -0.33 -3.52
N ASN A 39 -6.22 -1.34 -3.22
CA ASN A 39 -7.46 -1.65 -3.93
C ASN A 39 -8.50 -0.53 -3.79
N ALA A 40 -8.55 0.14 -2.63
CA ALA A 40 -9.37 1.34 -2.41
C ALA A 40 -8.85 2.57 -3.18
N GLY A 41 -7.63 2.53 -3.73
CA GLY A 41 -7.05 3.59 -4.56
C GLY A 41 -6.05 4.51 -3.85
N GLY A 42 -5.72 4.24 -2.58
CA GLY A 42 -4.61 4.88 -1.89
C GLY A 42 -3.27 4.20 -2.18
N PHE A 43 -2.21 4.64 -1.53
CA PHE A 43 -0.89 4.00 -1.58
C PHE A 43 -0.60 3.29 -0.25
N GLY A 44 -0.45 1.97 -0.27
CA GLY A 44 -0.16 1.15 0.91
C GLY A 44 1.35 0.94 1.14
N PHE A 45 1.78 0.96 2.41
CA PHE A 45 3.15 0.65 2.83
C PHE A 45 3.17 -0.57 3.76
N LEU A 46 3.82 -1.64 3.31
CA LEU A 46 4.09 -2.83 4.13
C LEU A 46 5.15 -2.53 5.18
N ALA A 47 4.83 -2.71 6.46
CA ALA A 47 5.78 -2.49 7.55
C ALA A 47 6.72 -3.69 7.71
N ALA A 48 7.85 -3.65 7.02
CA ALA A 48 8.87 -4.70 7.09
C ALA A 48 9.63 -4.77 8.44
N ALA A 49 9.58 -3.71 9.26
CA ALA A 49 10.33 -3.63 10.52
C ALA A 49 9.97 -4.72 11.55
N SER A 50 8.73 -5.25 11.50
CA SER A 50 8.28 -6.35 12.35
C SER A 50 8.39 -7.73 11.68
N ILE A 51 8.92 -7.81 10.46
CA ILE A 51 9.02 -9.05 9.68
C ILE A 51 10.42 -9.63 9.86
N PRO A 52 10.57 -10.92 10.21
CA PRO A 52 11.87 -11.58 10.24
C PRO A 52 12.57 -11.53 8.86
N PRO A 53 13.91 -11.53 8.78
CA PRO A 53 14.65 -11.35 7.53
C PRO A 53 14.22 -12.26 6.36
N GLY A 54 13.78 -13.48 6.62
CA GLY A 54 13.29 -14.42 5.59
C GLY A 54 11.81 -14.31 5.23
N GLY A 55 11.05 -13.42 5.88
CA GLY A 55 9.59 -13.33 5.72
C GLY A 55 9.13 -12.24 4.75
N ILE A 56 10.02 -11.34 4.32
CA ILE A 56 9.65 -10.16 3.51
C ILE A 56 9.10 -10.57 2.14
N ASP A 57 9.74 -11.52 1.45
CA ASP A 57 9.31 -11.95 0.12
C ASP A 57 7.91 -12.56 0.15
N ALA A 58 7.62 -13.40 1.16
CA ALA A 58 6.30 -13.98 1.36
C ALA A 58 5.25 -12.92 1.66
N ALA A 59 5.58 -11.90 2.46
CA ALA A 59 4.68 -10.79 2.76
C ALA A 59 4.40 -9.93 1.52
N ILE A 60 5.40 -9.65 0.69
CA ILE A 60 5.23 -8.96 -0.59
C ILE A 60 4.36 -9.78 -1.54
N ALA A 61 4.58 -11.10 -1.62
CA ALA A 61 3.76 -11.99 -2.44
C ALA A 61 2.29 -11.99 -1.98
N ALA A 62 2.05 -11.99 -0.67
CA ALA A 62 0.71 -11.92 -0.11
C ALA A 62 -0.01 -10.60 -0.46
N VAL A 63 0.70 -9.45 -0.44
CA VAL A 63 0.12 -8.16 -0.89
C VAL A 63 -0.31 -8.24 -2.35
N LYS A 64 0.54 -8.81 -3.22
CA LYS A 64 0.28 -8.89 -4.67
C LYS A 64 -0.86 -9.85 -5.02
N ALA A 65 -1.15 -10.83 -4.17
CA ALA A 65 -2.17 -11.85 -4.40
C ALA A 65 -3.58 -11.44 -3.95
N ALA A 66 -3.73 -10.28 -3.28
CA ALA A 66 -4.97 -9.80 -2.67
C ALA A 66 -5.64 -8.70 -3.50
#